data_AF-A0A6S7FLZ8-F1
#
_entry.id   AF-A0A6S7FLZ8-F1
#
_cell.length_a   1.000
_cell.length_b   1.000
_cell.length_c   1.000
_cell.angle_alpha   90.00
_cell.angle_beta   90.00
_cell.angle_gamma   90.00
#
_symmetry.space_group_name_H-M   'P 1'
#
loop_
_entity.id
_entity.type
_entity.pdbx_description
1 polymer ?
#
loop_
_entity_poly.entity_id
_entity_poly.type
_entity_poly.pdbx_seq_one_letter_code
_entity_poly.pdbx_strand_id
1 'polypeptide(L)'
;MAACSPTEDKYGYDDSRFQKDIDENFHCSICYNVLKEPRMCRNNEHIFCLACIIRNLNENSETCPECNEDLSVDTLRRAPRSVMNYLSELKIKCDFASRGCPEFIRLEALESHVLNCGFSPVLCSNEECGLEINKQDRVHHETEVCEYRRVKCHDCGQIQELVGVLMEINNTTSEKVEVLKENMKQEFKKFQVVKKDVKHVKENLSKVNKNVAELKVTVTQILQKLSNLEMMGNSPSPVKPNEGAMLPGAYGSVSMPAAVLRNIMYAWPSPATVNHGRVRDQDNQDPRPDQDLLNPSVLAQASPPDQKQMLGERLFPLIQQTHPDLAGKITGMLLEIDNAELLHMLEFREALAAKVEEVVSVLKAHQARESKQH
;
A
#
# COMPACT_ATOMS: atom_id res chain seq x y z
N MET A 1 19.50 29.10 21.43
CA MET A 1 20.68 29.08 22.32
C MET A 1 21.54 27.91 21.87
N ALA A 2 22.83 28.08 21.61
CA ALA A 2 23.70 26.97 21.22
C ALA A 2 24.19 26.21 22.46
N ALA A 3 23.99 24.89 22.50
CA ALA A 3 24.33 24.06 23.65
C ALA A 3 25.79 23.56 23.59
N CYS A 4 26.76 24.48 23.63
CA CYS A 4 28.18 24.09 23.72
C CYS A 4 28.55 23.67 25.15
N SER A 5 28.65 22.37 25.36
CA SER A 5 29.33 21.70 26.48
C SER A 5 30.01 20.45 25.91
N PRO A 6 31.20 20.03 26.37
CA PRO A 6 31.67 20.17 27.76
C PRO A 6 33.09 20.78 27.94
N THR A 7 33.16 21.82 28.77
CA THR A 7 34.21 22.11 29.80
C THR A 7 35.73 22.09 29.53
N GLU A 8 36.27 21.57 28.43
CA GLU A 8 37.74 21.45 28.25
C GLU A 8 38.40 22.73 27.70
N ASP A 9 37.65 23.57 26.97
CA ASP A 9 38.17 24.73 26.22
C ASP A 9 38.86 25.84 27.03
N LYS A 10 38.81 25.80 28.37
CA LYS A 10 39.26 26.89 29.25
C LYS A 10 40.77 26.89 29.55
N TYR A 11 41.52 25.86 29.18
CA TYR A 11 42.93 25.71 29.56
C TYR A 11 43.87 25.56 28.35
N GLY A 12 45.11 25.09 28.55
CA GLY A 12 46.05 24.84 27.46
C GLY A 12 45.59 23.70 26.54
N TYR A 13 46.14 23.65 25.33
CA TYR A 13 45.85 22.61 24.36
C TYR A 13 46.51 21.28 24.78
N ASP A 14 45.73 20.20 24.78
CA ASP A 14 46.22 18.84 25.04
C ASP A 14 47.18 18.36 23.93
N ASP A 15 48.31 17.80 24.34
CA ASP A 15 49.40 17.33 23.48
C ASP A 15 48.97 16.30 22.43
N SER A 16 48.04 15.41 22.79
CA SER A 16 47.56 14.38 21.85
C SER A 16 46.82 14.97 20.65
N ARG A 17 46.49 16.27 20.68
CA ARG A 17 45.92 17.00 19.53
C ARG A 17 46.96 17.40 18.49
N PHE A 18 48.24 17.50 18.80
CA PHE A 18 49.25 17.97 17.85
C PHE A 18 49.73 16.86 16.89
N GLN A 19 50.30 17.26 15.74
CA GLN A 19 50.83 16.31 14.74
C GLN A 19 52.25 15.79 15.10
N LYS A 20 52.91 16.45 16.07
CA LYS A 20 54.26 16.17 16.55
C LYS A 20 54.31 16.48 18.03
N ASP A 21 55.23 15.84 18.72
CA ASP A 21 55.56 16.15 20.11
C ASP A 21 56.01 17.62 20.24
N ILE A 22 55.56 18.29 21.29
CA ILE A 22 55.85 19.70 21.58
C ILE A 22 56.94 19.77 22.65
N ASP A 23 57.87 20.72 22.52
CA ASP A 23 58.95 20.91 23.49
C ASP A 23 58.38 21.45 24.83
N GLU A 24 58.85 20.90 25.95
CA GLU A 24 58.35 21.22 27.31
C GLU A 24 58.32 22.73 27.59
N ASN A 25 59.22 23.52 27.01
CA ASN A 25 59.28 24.98 27.17
C ASN A 25 58.05 25.74 26.61
N PHE A 26 57.16 25.09 25.85
CA PHE A 26 55.93 25.69 25.32
C PHE A 26 54.65 25.31 26.10
N HIS A 27 54.80 24.75 27.30
CA HIS A 27 53.70 24.35 28.18
C HIS A 27 53.46 25.39 29.28
N CYS A 28 52.26 25.37 29.87
CA CYS A 28 51.88 26.29 30.93
C CYS A 28 52.04 25.65 32.32
N SER A 29 52.90 26.18 33.18
CA SER A 29 53.15 25.64 34.54
C SER A 29 51.92 25.54 35.46
N ILE A 30 50.78 26.15 35.10
CA ILE A 30 49.53 26.12 35.89
C ILE A 30 48.62 24.94 35.47
N CYS A 31 48.70 24.48 34.22
CA CYS A 31 47.84 23.42 33.70
C CYS A 31 48.58 22.30 32.93
N TYR A 32 49.89 22.41 32.81
CA TYR A 32 50.85 21.48 32.18
C TYR A 32 50.63 21.18 30.69
N ASN A 33 49.56 21.68 30.09
CA ASN A 33 49.26 21.62 28.66
C ASN A 33 49.98 22.71 27.84
N VAL A 34 50.06 22.52 26.51
CA VAL A 34 50.60 23.48 25.54
C VAL A 34 49.87 24.83 25.59
N LEU A 35 50.63 25.93 25.50
CA LEU A 35 50.16 27.30 25.73
C LEU A 35 49.01 27.77 24.81
N LYS A 36 47.84 28.08 25.41
CA LYS A 36 46.69 28.76 24.78
C LYS A 36 46.66 30.25 25.17
N GLU A 37 46.70 31.14 24.17
CA GLU A 37 46.81 32.60 24.33
C GLU A 37 47.91 33.07 25.32
N PRO A 38 49.19 32.73 25.08
CA PRO A 38 50.25 32.90 26.08
C PRO A 38 50.46 34.34 26.56
N ARG A 39 50.47 34.51 27.89
CA ARG A 39 50.78 35.74 28.61
C ARG A 39 52.01 35.55 29.48
N MET A 40 52.85 36.58 29.50
CA MET A 40 54.11 36.60 30.22
C MET A 40 54.01 37.53 31.43
N CYS A 41 54.62 37.17 32.55
CA CYS A 41 54.66 38.04 33.73
C CYS A 41 55.42 39.35 33.47
N ARG A 42 55.27 40.34 34.36
CA ARG A 42 55.75 41.71 34.14
C ARG A 42 57.28 41.84 34.12
N ASN A 43 57.97 41.09 34.98
CA ASN A 43 59.39 41.33 35.28
C ASN A 43 60.30 40.19 34.79
N ASN A 44 59.83 38.93 34.83
CA ASN A 44 60.55 37.75 34.35
C ASN A 44 59.92 37.17 33.06
N GLU A 45 60.48 36.07 32.57
CA GLU A 45 60.06 35.42 31.31
C GLU A 45 59.08 34.26 31.51
N HIS A 46 58.50 34.07 32.70
CA HIS A 46 57.47 33.04 32.95
C HIS A 46 56.20 33.28 32.12
N ILE A 47 55.74 32.24 31.41
CA ILE A 47 54.63 32.28 30.44
C ILE A 47 53.51 31.31 30.84
N PHE A 48 52.27 31.76 30.73
CA PHE A 48 51.07 30.99 31.11
C PHE A 48 49.95 31.16 30.08
N CYS A 49 49.00 30.23 30.03
CA CYS A 49 47.76 30.42 29.26
C CYS A 49 46.94 31.58 29.86
N LEU A 50 46.33 32.42 29.03
CA LEU A 50 45.55 33.60 29.46
C LEU A 50 44.56 33.28 30.60
N ALA A 51 43.69 32.30 30.38
CA ALA A 51 42.67 31.90 31.33
C ALA A 51 43.24 31.24 32.60
N CYS A 52 44.40 30.57 32.51
CA CYS A 52 45.07 29.97 33.67
C CYS A 52 45.62 31.04 34.62
N ILE A 53 46.34 32.04 34.09
CA ILE A 53 46.92 33.09 34.93
C ILE A 53 45.85 34.06 35.44
N ILE A 54 44.86 34.47 34.62
CA ILE A 54 43.74 35.30 35.11
C ILE A 54 43.00 34.59 36.25
N ARG A 55 42.76 33.28 36.15
CA ARG A 55 42.13 32.54 37.23
C ARG A 55 42.99 32.53 38.50
N ASN A 56 44.29 32.26 38.39
CA ASN A 56 45.18 32.29 39.57
C ASN A 56 45.22 33.68 40.23
N LEU A 57 45.30 34.75 39.44
CA LEU A 57 45.35 36.12 39.95
C LEU A 57 44.04 36.55 40.63
N ASN A 58 42.89 35.99 40.23
CA ASN A 58 41.58 36.27 40.83
C ASN A 58 41.24 35.36 42.02
N GLU A 59 41.72 34.11 42.04
CA GLU A 59 41.30 33.08 43.01
C GLU A 59 42.36 32.75 44.08
N ASN A 60 43.66 32.92 43.79
CA ASN A 60 44.76 32.43 44.62
C ASN A 60 45.70 33.53 45.16
N SER A 61 46.26 34.39 44.29
CA SER A 61 47.27 35.38 44.67
C SER A 61 47.47 36.49 43.64
N GLU A 62 47.66 37.74 44.07
CA GLU A 62 48.07 38.88 43.21
C GLU A 62 49.57 38.82 42.82
N THR A 63 50.10 37.62 42.58
CA THR A 63 51.53 37.35 42.34
C THR A 63 51.73 36.31 41.24
N CYS A 64 52.89 36.36 40.59
CA CYS A 64 53.32 35.37 39.61
C CYS A 64 53.60 34.02 40.30
N PRO A 65 52.97 32.90 39.88
CA PRO A 65 53.15 31.58 40.52
C PRO A 65 54.60 31.06 40.60
N GLU A 66 55.47 31.49 39.68
CA GLU A 66 56.84 30.97 39.54
C GLU A 66 57.87 31.80 40.33
N CYS A 67 57.76 33.14 40.29
CA CYS A 67 58.72 34.05 40.93
C CYS A 67 58.19 34.78 42.17
N ASN A 68 56.91 34.59 42.52
CA ASN A 68 56.23 35.24 43.65
C ASN A 68 56.26 36.79 43.65
N GLU A 69 56.57 37.41 42.51
CA GLU A 69 56.54 38.86 42.34
C GLU A 69 55.12 39.37 42.01
N ASP A 70 54.80 40.58 42.46
CA ASP A 70 53.52 41.27 42.26
C ASP A 70 53.08 41.25 40.79
N LEU A 71 51.87 40.73 40.54
CA LEU A 71 51.33 40.57 39.19
C LEU A 71 49.80 40.74 39.21
N SER A 72 49.29 41.66 38.39
CA SER A 72 47.86 41.90 38.22
C SER A 72 47.43 41.59 36.78
N VAL A 73 46.13 41.38 36.56
CA VAL A 73 45.56 41.13 35.23
C VAL A 73 45.95 42.23 34.23
N ASP A 74 45.95 43.49 34.65
CA ASP A 74 46.33 44.66 33.83
C ASP A 74 47.82 44.76 33.52
N THR A 75 48.69 44.09 34.30
CA THR A 75 50.14 44.12 34.11
C THR A 75 50.69 42.90 33.36
N LEU A 76 49.83 41.96 32.97
CA LEU A 76 50.18 40.81 32.12
C LEU A 76 50.63 41.26 30.72
N ARG A 77 51.86 40.88 30.35
CA ARG A 77 52.41 41.13 29.01
C ARG A 77 51.93 40.06 28.03
N ARG A 78 51.92 40.36 26.73
CA ARG A 78 51.84 39.32 25.69
C ARG A 78 53.18 38.57 25.66
N ALA A 79 53.16 37.28 25.35
CA ALA A 79 54.39 36.50 25.18
C ALA A 79 55.26 37.02 24.01
N PRO A 80 56.57 36.70 23.98
CA PRO A 80 57.47 37.08 22.89
C PRO A 80 57.00 36.59 21.51
N ARG A 81 57.33 37.34 20.46
CA ARG A 81 56.95 36.97 19.07
C ARG A 81 57.53 35.62 18.63
N SER A 82 58.69 35.22 19.13
CA SER A 82 59.26 33.89 18.87
C SER A 82 58.30 32.76 19.31
N VAL A 83 57.79 32.86 20.55
CA VAL A 83 56.82 31.91 21.11
C VAL A 83 55.52 31.92 20.32
N MET A 84 54.98 33.10 20.01
CA MET A 84 53.76 33.23 19.20
C MET A 84 53.91 32.62 17.80
N ASN A 85 55.02 32.91 17.10
CA ASN A 85 55.26 32.41 15.76
C ASN A 85 55.41 30.87 15.74
N TYR A 86 56.18 30.31 16.69
CA TYR A 86 56.33 28.87 16.82
C TYR A 86 54.99 28.18 17.04
N LEU A 87 54.19 28.66 18.01
CA LEU A 87 52.86 28.12 18.30
C LEU A 87 51.92 28.21 17.08
N SER A 88 51.93 29.34 16.35
CA SER A 88 51.13 29.52 15.12
C SER A 88 51.46 28.50 14.02
N GLU A 89 52.73 28.10 13.88
CA GLU A 89 53.19 27.11 12.88
C GLU A 89 52.84 25.66 13.24
N LEU A 90 52.58 25.36 14.53
CA LEU A 90 52.21 24.03 14.99
C LEU A 90 50.94 23.53 14.30
N LYS A 91 50.91 22.24 13.99
CA LYS A 91 49.74 21.57 13.41
C LYS A 91 48.95 20.80 14.46
N ILE A 92 47.65 21.05 14.51
CA ILE A 92 46.71 20.52 15.51
C ILE A 92 45.48 19.93 14.83
N LYS A 93 44.93 18.85 15.41
CA LYS A 93 43.62 18.28 15.04
C LYS A 93 42.51 19.30 15.27
N CYS A 94 41.53 19.35 14.37
CA CYS A 94 40.28 20.08 14.57
C CYS A 94 39.55 19.64 15.86
N ASP A 95 38.82 20.55 16.51
CA ASP A 95 37.98 20.23 17.68
C ASP A 95 36.96 19.12 17.37
N PHE A 96 36.49 19.05 16.12
CA PHE A 96 35.56 18.03 15.63
C PHE A 96 36.24 16.76 15.08
N ALA A 97 37.50 16.48 15.45
CA ALA A 97 38.18 15.24 15.08
C ALA A 97 37.44 13.99 15.60
N SER A 98 36.85 14.08 16.81
CA SER A 98 35.98 13.04 17.38
C SER A 98 34.70 12.77 16.57
N ARG A 99 34.26 13.73 15.76
CA ARG A 99 33.12 13.60 14.83
C ARG A 99 33.52 13.14 13.43
N GLY A 100 34.81 12.87 13.21
CA GLY A 100 35.36 12.37 11.94
C GLY A 100 36.23 13.35 11.15
N CYS A 101 36.50 14.56 11.65
CA CYS A 101 37.35 15.51 10.93
C CYS A 101 38.82 15.01 10.87
N PRO A 102 39.40 14.76 9.68
CA PRO A 102 40.74 14.19 9.55
C PRO A 102 41.86 15.25 9.55
N GLU A 103 41.51 16.53 9.56
CA GLU A 103 42.43 17.63 9.24
C GLU A 103 43.37 18.01 10.39
N PHE A 104 44.66 18.19 10.04
CA PHE A 104 45.70 18.79 10.89
C PHE A 104 46.02 20.20 10.37
N ILE A 105 45.32 21.19 10.92
CA ILE A 105 45.40 22.61 10.54
C ILE A 105 46.53 23.29 11.33
N ARG A 106 47.16 24.34 10.79
CA ARG A 106 48.04 25.21 11.58
C ARG A 106 47.23 25.93 12.67
N LEU A 107 47.80 26.09 13.86
CA LEU A 107 47.09 26.63 15.03
C LEU A 107 46.52 28.05 14.77
N GLU A 108 47.24 28.87 14.00
CA GLU A 108 46.77 30.20 13.54
C GLU A 108 45.44 30.20 12.76
N ALA A 109 45.05 29.05 12.21
CA ALA A 109 43.86 28.87 11.37
C ALA A 109 42.86 27.86 11.95
N LEU A 110 43.05 27.42 13.21
CA LEU A 110 42.13 26.50 13.87
C LEU A 110 40.73 27.12 14.01
N GLU A 111 40.62 28.34 14.53
CA GLU A 111 39.33 29.04 14.73
C GLU A 111 38.54 29.19 13.42
N SER A 112 39.21 29.65 12.35
CA SER A 112 38.59 29.85 11.04
C SER A 112 38.25 28.53 10.34
N HIS A 113 38.99 27.44 10.59
CA HIS A 113 38.59 26.10 10.19
C HIS A 113 37.35 25.64 10.97
N VAL A 114 37.34 25.74 12.29
CA VAL A 114 36.29 25.21 13.18
C VAL A 114 34.93 25.83 12.87
N LEU A 115 34.86 27.15 12.64
CA LEU A 115 33.65 27.85 12.20
C LEU A 115 33.09 27.33 10.86
N ASN A 116 33.96 26.81 9.99
CA ASN A 116 33.62 26.38 8.64
C ASN A 116 33.52 24.85 8.47
N CYS A 117 34.05 24.06 9.41
CA CYS A 117 34.24 22.62 9.32
C CYS A 117 32.97 21.83 8.93
N GLY A 118 33.07 20.92 7.97
CA GLY A 118 31.96 20.05 7.56
C GLY A 118 31.46 19.10 8.67
N PHE A 119 32.32 18.80 9.65
CA PHE A 119 32.03 17.95 10.80
C PHE A 119 31.51 18.71 12.03
N SER A 120 31.34 20.04 11.95
CA SER A 120 30.75 20.80 13.06
C SER A 120 29.31 20.34 13.32
N PRO A 121 28.88 20.19 14.58
CA PRO A 121 27.50 19.81 14.90
C PRO A 121 26.51 20.90 14.45
N VAL A 122 25.40 20.46 13.86
CA VAL A 122 24.22 21.27 13.54
C VAL A 122 22.96 20.46 13.84
N LEU A 123 21.86 21.13 14.17
CA LEU A 123 20.56 20.47 14.29
C LEU A 123 19.94 20.30 12.90
N CYS A 124 19.19 19.21 12.71
CA CYS A 124 18.31 19.04 11.56
C CYS A 124 17.25 20.16 11.50
N SER A 125 16.97 20.66 10.30
CA SER A 125 15.99 21.73 10.05
C SER A 125 14.56 21.22 9.85
N ASN A 126 14.33 19.91 9.80
CA ASN A 126 12.99 19.32 9.78
C ASN A 126 12.34 19.44 11.17
N GLU A 127 11.07 19.85 11.20
CA GLU A 127 10.24 19.93 12.41
C GLU A 127 10.22 18.58 13.16
N GLU A 128 10.10 18.63 14.49
CA GLU A 128 10.11 17.49 15.43
C GLU A 128 11.34 16.55 15.40
N CYS A 129 12.27 16.69 14.44
CA CYS A 129 13.44 15.82 14.35
C CYS A 129 14.46 16.06 15.48
N GLY A 130 14.88 17.32 15.67
CA GLY A 130 15.83 17.73 16.73
C GLY A 130 17.23 17.09 16.71
N LEU A 131 17.53 16.17 15.78
CA LEU A 131 18.76 15.39 15.76
C LEU A 131 19.98 16.26 15.46
N GLU A 132 21.05 16.06 16.23
CA GLU A 132 22.35 16.68 15.98
C GLU A 132 23.19 15.85 15.00
N ILE A 133 23.55 16.46 13.89
CA ILE A 133 24.23 15.85 12.74
C ILE A 133 25.41 16.72 12.29
N ASN A 134 26.25 16.21 11.40
CA ASN A 134 27.37 16.98 10.85
C ASN A 134 26.88 17.96 9.77
N LYS A 135 27.45 19.17 9.75
CA LYS A 135 27.09 20.27 8.83
C LYS A 135 27.11 19.91 7.35
N GLN A 136 28.05 19.06 6.91
CA GLN A 136 28.15 18.57 5.53
C GLN A 136 27.03 17.57 5.18
N ASP A 137 26.65 16.71 6.13
CA ASP A 137 25.73 15.59 5.96
C ASP A 137 24.26 16.04 6.09
N ARG A 138 24.04 17.27 6.58
CA ARG A 138 22.71 17.86 6.86
C ARG A 138 21.74 17.77 5.68
N VAL A 139 22.17 18.08 4.46
CA VAL A 139 21.26 18.09 3.29
C VAL A 139 20.76 16.67 2.99
N HIS A 140 21.67 15.69 2.87
CA HIS A 140 21.31 14.28 2.65
C HIS A 140 20.43 13.74 3.78
N HIS A 141 20.73 14.08 5.04
CA HIS A 141 19.84 13.75 6.14
C HIS A 141 18.45 14.36 5.96
N GLU A 142 18.34 15.68 5.78
CA GLU A 142 17.06 16.40 5.67
C GLU A 142 16.20 15.93 4.49
N THR A 143 16.80 15.55 3.35
CA THR A 143 16.07 15.19 2.13
C THR A 143 15.86 13.69 1.93
N GLU A 144 16.71 12.82 2.47
CA GLU A 144 16.71 11.38 2.15
C GLU A 144 16.57 10.47 3.38
N VAL A 145 17.25 10.77 4.49
CA VAL A 145 17.34 9.88 5.67
C VAL A 145 16.36 10.22 6.79
N CYS A 146 16.04 11.49 6.99
CA CYS A 146 15.25 11.97 8.13
C CYS A 146 13.81 11.45 8.08
N GLU A 147 13.37 10.76 9.14
CA GLU A 147 12.01 10.23 9.27
C GLU A 147 10.94 11.33 9.25
N TYR A 148 11.30 12.54 9.70
CA TYR A 148 10.44 13.73 9.75
C TYR A 148 10.46 14.56 8.44
N ARG A 149 11.09 14.07 7.36
CA ARG A 149 11.15 14.80 6.08
C ARG A 149 9.78 14.90 5.42
N ARG A 150 9.42 16.12 4.99
CA ARG A 150 8.15 16.37 4.27
C ARG A 150 8.26 15.96 2.80
N VAL A 151 7.82 14.75 2.46
CA VAL A 151 7.69 14.29 1.07
C VAL A 151 6.50 14.96 0.36
N LYS A 152 6.66 15.30 -0.93
CA LYS A 152 5.55 15.74 -1.78
C LYS A 152 4.92 14.52 -2.43
N CYS A 153 3.62 14.29 -2.19
CA CYS A 153 2.87 13.33 -2.99
C CYS A 153 2.71 13.88 -4.41
N HIS A 154 2.93 13.05 -5.43
CA HIS A 154 2.86 13.47 -6.84
C HIS A 154 1.40 13.48 -7.34
N ASP A 155 0.60 12.51 -6.90
CA ASP A 155 -0.71 12.19 -7.48
C ASP A 155 -1.90 12.51 -6.55
N CYS A 156 -1.65 13.14 -5.41
CA CYS A 156 -2.69 13.41 -4.40
C CYS A 156 -3.87 14.25 -4.93
N GLY A 157 -3.66 15.10 -5.94
CA GLY A 157 -4.75 15.85 -6.59
C GLY A 157 -5.76 14.94 -7.29
N GLN A 158 -5.28 13.98 -8.08
CA GLN A 158 -6.15 13.00 -8.76
C GLN A 158 -6.84 12.08 -7.75
N ILE A 159 -6.14 11.68 -6.69
CA ILE A 159 -6.70 10.86 -5.60
C ILE A 159 -7.80 11.63 -4.85
N GLN A 160 -7.61 12.93 -4.58
CA GLN A 160 -8.63 13.77 -3.93
C GLN A 160 -9.87 13.96 -4.82
N GLU A 161 -9.70 14.17 -6.12
CA GLU A 161 -10.81 14.28 -7.08
C GLU A 161 -11.58 12.96 -7.20
N LEU A 162 -10.89 11.82 -7.31
CA LEU A 162 -11.48 10.48 -7.29
C LEU A 162 -12.25 10.20 -5.99
N VAL A 163 -11.70 10.58 -4.83
CA VAL A 163 -12.39 10.44 -3.53
C VAL A 163 -13.64 11.30 -3.47
N GLY A 164 -13.62 12.52 -4.03
CA GLY A 164 -14.82 13.36 -4.16
C GLY A 164 -15.92 12.69 -4.97
N VAL A 165 -15.59 12.21 -6.18
CA VAL A 165 -16.53 11.48 -7.06
C VAL A 165 -17.07 10.21 -6.38
N LEU A 166 -16.23 9.46 -5.65
CA LEU A 166 -16.66 8.30 -4.88
C LEU A 166 -17.64 8.64 -3.75
N MET A 167 -17.48 9.78 -3.07
CA MET A 167 -18.44 10.25 -2.06
C MET A 167 -19.79 10.64 -2.68
N GLU A 168 -19.80 11.34 -3.82
CA GLU A 168 -21.02 11.69 -4.53
C GLU A 168 -21.78 10.44 -5.02
N ILE A 169 -21.05 9.47 -5.60
CA ILE A 169 -21.63 8.19 -6.01
C ILE A 169 -22.21 7.46 -4.80
N ASN A 170 -21.47 7.35 -3.70
CA ASN A 170 -21.90 6.64 -2.49
C ASN A 170 -23.20 7.23 -1.90
N ASN A 171 -23.27 8.56 -1.77
CA ASN A 171 -24.47 9.26 -1.32
C ASN A 171 -25.66 8.96 -2.26
N THR A 172 -25.43 9.08 -3.57
CA THR A 172 -26.43 8.82 -4.62
C THR A 172 -26.93 7.36 -4.60
N THR A 173 -26.06 6.37 -4.33
CA THR A 173 -26.48 4.98 -4.18
C THR A 173 -27.26 4.75 -2.88
N SER A 174 -26.88 5.41 -1.78
CA SER A 174 -27.59 5.31 -0.50
C SER A 174 -29.05 5.78 -0.61
N GLU A 175 -29.28 6.94 -1.24
CA GLU A 175 -30.62 7.44 -1.53
C GLU A 175 -31.43 6.48 -2.41
N LYS A 176 -30.83 5.97 -3.50
CA LYS A 176 -31.47 5.00 -4.41
C LYS A 176 -31.84 3.70 -3.68
N VAL A 177 -31.00 3.23 -2.75
CA VAL A 177 -31.27 2.02 -1.94
C VAL A 177 -32.48 2.23 -1.01
N GLU A 178 -32.58 3.35 -0.30
CA GLU A 178 -33.74 3.62 0.55
C GLU A 178 -35.05 3.80 -0.24
N VAL A 179 -34.99 4.42 -1.43
CA VAL A 179 -36.15 4.49 -2.35
C VAL A 179 -36.57 3.10 -2.84
N LEU A 180 -35.63 2.26 -3.27
CA LEU A 180 -35.91 0.88 -3.68
C LEU A 180 -36.50 0.03 -2.54
N LYS A 181 -36.02 0.24 -1.31
CA LYS A 181 -36.46 -0.43 -0.07
C LYS A 181 -37.90 -0.08 0.30
N GLU A 182 -38.32 1.20 0.25
CA GLU A 182 -39.73 1.54 0.46
C GLU A 182 -40.61 1.09 -0.71
N ASN A 183 -40.13 1.16 -1.97
CA ASN A 183 -40.87 0.63 -3.13
C ASN A 183 -41.13 -0.88 -2.98
N MET A 184 -40.11 -1.68 -2.61
CA MET A 184 -40.26 -3.11 -2.36
C MET A 184 -41.24 -3.40 -1.20
N LYS A 185 -41.22 -2.57 -0.16
CA LYS A 185 -42.16 -2.62 0.98
C LYS A 185 -43.59 -2.23 0.58
N GLN A 186 -43.78 -1.34 -0.41
CA GLN A 186 -45.08 -1.05 -1.02
C GLN A 186 -45.59 -2.21 -1.88
N GLU A 187 -44.75 -2.81 -2.74
CA GLU A 187 -45.12 -3.99 -3.52
C GLU A 187 -45.44 -5.19 -2.63
N PHE A 188 -44.71 -5.39 -1.53
CA PHE A 188 -45.05 -6.42 -0.55
C PHE A 188 -46.42 -6.18 0.10
N LYS A 189 -46.79 -4.93 0.43
CA LYS A 189 -48.14 -4.59 0.90
C LYS A 189 -49.21 -4.94 -0.15
N LYS A 190 -49.00 -4.59 -1.42
CA LYS A 190 -49.91 -4.93 -2.54
C LYS A 190 -50.06 -6.45 -2.70
N PHE A 191 -48.95 -7.18 -2.69
CA PHE A 191 -48.93 -8.65 -2.80
C PHE A 191 -49.70 -9.32 -1.64
N GLN A 192 -49.63 -8.79 -0.42
CA GLN A 192 -50.40 -9.30 0.72
C GLN A 192 -51.91 -9.06 0.60
N VAL A 193 -52.36 -8.06 -0.16
CA VAL A 193 -53.79 -7.89 -0.52
C VAL A 193 -54.19 -8.99 -1.52
N VAL A 194 -53.48 -9.09 -2.65
CA VAL A 194 -53.74 -10.13 -3.67
C VAL A 194 -53.72 -11.54 -3.08
N LYS A 195 -52.82 -11.83 -2.12
CA LYS A 195 -52.75 -13.10 -1.41
C LYS A 195 -54.00 -13.41 -0.56
N LYS A 196 -54.65 -12.39 0.02
CA LYS A 196 -55.94 -12.54 0.72
C LYS A 196 -57.06 -12.79 -0.28
N ASP A 197 -57.10 -12.05 -1.38
CA ASP A 197 -58.12 -12.16 -2.41
C ASP A 197 -58.10 -13.56 -3.06
N VAL A 198 -56.91 -14.05 -3.42
CA VAL A 198 -56.71 -15.43 -3.93
C VAL A 198 -57.19 -16.48 -2.92
N LYS A 199 -56.97 -16.27 -1.61
CA LYS A 199 -57.51 -17.17 -0.57
C LYS A 199 -59.05 -17.15 -0.57
N HIS A 200 -59.66 -15.97 -0.62
CA HIS A 200 -61.12 -15.84 -0.61
C HIS A 200 -61.77 -16.40 -1.88
N VAL A 201 -61.16 -16.21 -3.04
CA VAL A 201 -61.57 -16.85 -4.31
C VAL A 201 -61.50 -18.37 -4.20
N LYS A 202 -60.42 -18.93 -3.63
CA LYS A 202 -60.29 -20.38 -3.38
C LYS A 202 -61.36 -20.92 -2.43
N GLU A 203 -61.68 -20.18 -1.37
CA GLU A 203 -62.76 -20.53 -0.44
C GLU A 203 -64.12 -20.52 -1.14
N ASN A 204 -64.43 -19.50 -1.95
CA ASN A 204 -65.70 -19.41 -2.67
C ASN A 204 -65.83 -20.44 -3.80
N LEU A 205 -64.75 -20.72 -4.54
CA LEU A 205 -64.70 -21.80 -5.53
C LEU A 205 -65.01 -23.17 -4.89
N SER A 206 -64.57 -23.42 -3.66
CA SER A 206 -64.90 -24.65 -2.93
C SER A 206 -66.40 -24.77 -2.60
N LYS A 207 -67.10 -23.65 -2.38
CA LYS A 207 -68.56 -23.62 -2.19
C LYS A 207 -69.28 -23.90 -3.51
N VAL A 208 -68.91 -23.20 -4.58
CA VAL A 208 -69.48 -23.41 -5.92
C VAL A 208 -69.32 -24.86 -6.36
N ASN A 209 -68.16 -25.48 -6.14
CA ASN A 209 -67.94 -26.88 -6.50
C ASN A 209 -68.83 -27.87 -5.71
N LYS A 210 -69.16 -27.58 -4.44
CA LYS A 210 -70.14 -28.36 -3.67
C LYS A 210 -71.55 -28.20 -4.24
N ASN A 211 -72.00 -26.97 -4.41
CA ASN A 211 -73.32 -26.67 -4.99
C ASN A 211 -73.49 -27.30 -6.38
N VAL A 212 -72.44 -27.31 -7.21
CA VAL A 212 -72.42 -27.96 -8.53
C VAL A 212 -72.47 -29.50 -8.43
N ALA A 213 -71.85 -30.10 -7.40
CA ALA A 213 -71.96 -31.54 -7.15
C ALA A 213 -73.39 -31.91 -6.72
N GLU A 214 -74.00 -31.12 -5.82
CA GLU A 214 -75.39 -31.28 -5.39
C GLU A 214 -76.38 -31.11 -6.55
N LEU A 215 -76.19 -30.09 -7.39
CA LEU A 215 -76.97 -29.87 -8.63
C LEU A 215 -76.81 -31.02 -9.63
N LYS A 216 -75.61 -31.61 -9.76
CA LYS A 216 -75.43 -32.81 -10.61
C LYS A 216 -76.24 -33.99 -10.10
N VAL A 217 -76.28 -34.21 -8.78
CA VAL A 217 -77.10 -35.27 -8.16
C VAL A 217 -78.59 -35.04 -8.43
N THR A 218 -79.12 -33.82 -8.23
CA THR A 218 -80.55 -33.54 -8.47
C THR A 218 -80.92 -33.63 -9.96
N VAL A 219 -80.06 -33.14 -10.88
CA VAL A 219 -80.27 -33.31 -12.33
C VAL A 219 -80.27 -34.79 -12.73
N THR A 220 -79.37 -35.61 -12.17
CA THR A 220 -79.33 -37.05 -12.45
C THR A 220 -80.61 -37.75 -11.95
N GLN A 221 -81.09 -37.38 -10.76
CA GLN A 221 -82.37 -37.88 -10.23
C GLN A 221 -83.58 -37.44 -11.08
N ILE A 222 -83.57 -36.24 -11.65
CA ILE A 222 -84.63 -35.75 -12.55
C ILE A 222 -84.60 -36.53 -13.88
N LEU A 223 -83.42 -36.69 -14.51
CA LEU A 223 -83.28 -37.48 -15.74
C LEU A 223 -83.74 -38.93 -15.55
N GLN A 224 -83.39 -39.56 -14.42
CA GLN A 224 -83.83 -40.92 -14.10
C GLN A 224 -85.35 -40.99 -13.86
N LYS A 225 -85.99 -39.95 -13.31
CA LYS A 225 -87.45 -39.86 -13.20
C LYS A 225 -88.13 -39.64 -14.55
N LEU A 226 -87.54 -38.86 -15.46
CA LEU A 226 -88.07 -38.65 -16.82
C LEU A 226 -88.00 -39.94 -17.64
N SER A 227 -86.88 -40.66 -17.59
CA SER A 227 -86.73 -41.98 -18.24
C SER A 227 -87.77 -43.00 -17.73
N ASN A 228 -88.15 -42.94 -16.45
CA ASN A 228 -89.24 -43.76 -15.91
C ASN A 228 -90.65 -43.33 -16.38
N LEU A 229 -90.85 -42.09 -16.84
CA LEU A 229 -92.13 -41.58 -17.37
C LEU A 229 -92.32 -41.90 -18.86
N GLU A 230 -91.22 -42.05 -19.62
CA GLU A 230 -91.25 -42.50 -21.02
C GLU A 230 -91.75 -43.96 -21.16
N MET A 231 -91.78 -44.72 -20.05
CA MET A 231 -92.26 -46.11 -19.99
C MET A 231 -93.80 -46.28 -19.99
N MET A 232 -94.55 -45.27 -20.45
CA MET A 232 -95.98 -45.36 -20.79
C MET A 232 -96.24 -44.96 -22.26
N GLY A 233 -95.46 -45.54 -23.18
CA GLY A 233 -95.31 -45.07 -24.57
C GLY A 233 -95.29 -46.12 -25.70
N ASN A 234 -95.88 -47.30 -25.50
CA ASN A 234 -96.23 -48.29 -26.54
C ASN A 234 -95.11 -49.18 -27.18
N SER A 235 -95.45 -50.47 -27.24
CA SER A 235 -95.03 -51.68 -28.01
C SER A 235 -93.88 -51.70 -29.07
N PRO A 236 -93.25 -52.87 -29.34
CA PRO A 236 -91.99 -52.99 -30.11
C PRO A 236 -92.07 -53.68 -31.50
N SER A 237 -90.91 -53.72 -32.20
CA SER A 237 -90.46 -54.73 -33.21
C SER A 237 -90.66 -54.41 -34.72
N PRO A 238 -89.99 -55.13 -35.67
CA PRO A 238 -88.53 -55.38 -35.74
C PRO A 238 -87.91 -55.42 -37.17
N VAL A 239 -86.62 -55.06 -37.33
CA VAL A 239 -85.71 -55.67 -38.34
C VAL A 239 -84.26 -55.74 -37.77
N LYS A 240 -83.51 -56.79 -38.13
CA LYS A 240 -82.07 -57.05 -37.85
C LYS A 240 -81.37 -57.47 -39.16
N PRO A 241 -80.06 -57.81 -39.23
CA PRO A 241 -78.90 -57.50 -38.35
C PRO A 241 -77.72 -56.84 -39.14
N ASN A 242 -76.61 -56.53 -38.45
CA ASN A 242 -75.31 -57.16 -38.77
C ASN A 242 -74.36 -57.12 -37.56
N GLU A 243 -73.23 -57.84 -37.60
CA GLU A 243 -72.37 -58.13 -36.44
C GLU A 243 -70.97 -57.48 -36.48
N GLY A 244 -70.39 -57.26 -35.29
CA GLY A 244 -68.96 -56.97 -35.07
C GLY A 244 -68.53 -55.49 -35.16
N ALA A 245 -67.55 -55.01 -34.36
CA ALA A 245 -66.91 -55.59 -33.18
C ALA A 245 -66.23 -54.50 -32.31
N MET A 246 -66.06 -54.77 -31.00
CA MET A 246 -65.07 -54.23 -30.04
C MET A 246 -64.70 -52.71 -30.03
N LEU A 247 -65.08 -52.04 -28.93
CA LEU A 247 -64.27 -51.22 -27.98
C LEU A 247 -62.99 -50.46 -28.44
N PRO A 248 -62.59 -49.38 -27.73
CA PRO A 248 -63.38 -48.26 -27.19
C PRO A 248 -62.70 -46.88 -27.43
N GLY A 249 -63.45 -45.76 -27.45
CA GLY A 249 -62.84 -44.42 -27.59
C GLY A 249 -63.82 -43.26 -27.40
N ALA A 250 -63.32 -42.12 -26.89
CA ALA A 250 -64.13 -40.95 -26.54
C ALA A 250 -64.12 -39.84 -27.61
N TYR A 251 -65.25 -39.14 -27.71
CA TYR A 251 -65.49 -37.90 -28.45
C TYR A 251 -66.41 -37.01 -27.57
N GLY A 252 -66.45 -35.68 -27.63
CA GLY A 252 -66.02 -34.75 -28.67
C GLY A 252 -67.20 -34.39 -29.60
N SER A 253 -67.53 -33.14 -29.93
CA SER A 253 -67.04 -31.84 -29.45
C SER A 253 -67.92 -30.71 -30.04
N VAL A 254 -68.34 -29.72 -29.24
CA VAL A 254 -69.07 -28.51 -29.71
C VAL A 254 -68.79 -27.32 -28.76
N SER A 255 -68.67 -26.05 -29.17
CA SER A 255 -68.01 -25.45 -30.35
C SER A 255 -67.91 -23.92 -30.17
N MET A 256 -66.71 -23.33 -30.28
CA MET A 256 -66.44 -21.86 -30.41
C MET A 256 -66.89 -20.94 -29.24
N PRO A 257 -66.47 -19.65 -29.19
CA PRO A 257 -65.17 -19.07 -29.54
C PRO A 257 -64.52 -18.31 -28.34
N ALA A 258 -63.36 -17.67 -28.55
CA ALA A 258 -62.54 -17.12 -27.46
C ALA A 258 -62.89 -15.68 -27.01
N ALA A 259 -63.12 -15.51 -25.70
CA ALA A 259 -62.90 -14.29 -24.93
C ALA A 259 -62.82 -14.64 -23.41
N VAL A 260 -62.38 -13.68 -22.59
CA VAL A 260 -62.43 -13.70 -21.09
C VAL A 260 -61.44 -14.64 -20.37
N LEU A 261 -60.39 -14.02 -19.81
CA LEU A 261 -59.49 -14.46 -18.72
C LEU A 261 -58.65 -15.74 -18.93
N ARG A 262 -57.30 -15.73 -19.07
CA ARG A 262 -56.17 -14.99 -18.41
C ARG A 262 -55.75 -15.56 -17.05
N ASN A 263 -54.47 -15.99 -16.98
CA ASN A 263 -53.66 -16.25 -15.77
C ASN A 263 -54.07 -17.48 -14.92
N ILE A 264 -53.18 -18.19 -14.19
CA ILE A 264 -51.80 -17.89 -13.77
C ILE A 264 -50.98 -19.18 -13.45
N MET A 265 -49.65 -19.17 -13.66
CA MET A 265 -48.60 -20.05 -13.06
C MET A 265 -48.63 -21.58 -13.36
N TYR A 266 -47.51 -22.30 -13.57
CA TYR A 266 -46.07 -21.95 -13.67
C TYR A 266 -45.30 -23.07 -14.44
N ALA A 267 -44.02 -22.81 -14.74
CA ALA A 267 -42.94 -23.75 -15.14
C ALA A 267 -42.77 -24.12 -16.64
N TRP A 268 -41.48 -24.25 -16.99
CA TRP A 268 -40.80 -24.53 -18.28
C TRP A 268 -40.90 -26.02 -18.71
N PRO A 269 -40.65 -26.39 -20.00
CA PRO A 269 -39.41 -26.08 -20.75
C PRO A 269 -39.50 -25.74 -22.26
N SER A 270 -38.32 -25.38 -22.81
CA SER A 270 -37.76 -25.43 -24.19
C SER A 270 -38.65 -25.91 -25.36
N PRO A 271 -38.53 -25.33 -26.59
CA PRO A 271 -37.29 -25.39 -27.38
C PRO A 271 -36.95 -24.17 -28.27
N ALA A 272 -35.90 -24.31 -29.10
CA ALA A 272 -35.38 -23.32 -30.07
C ALA A 272 -36.09 -23.34 -31.43
N THR A 273 -35.86 -22.32 -32.29
CA THR A 273 -35.43 -22.48 -33.72
C THR A 273 -35.14 -21.15 -34.46
N VAL A 274 -34.08 -21.16 -35.30
CA VAL A 274 -33.95 -20.59 -36.67
C VAL A 274 -34.29 -19.10 -36.98
N ASN A 275 -33.22 -18.27 -37.01
CA ASN A 275 -32.59 -17.63 -38.19
C ASN A 275 -33.33 -16.70 -39.21
N HIS A 276 -32.52 -15.90 -39.92
CA HIS A 276 -32.74 -14.97 -41.05
C HIS A 276 -33.15 -13.50 -40.72
N GLY A 277 -32.46 -12.44 -41.19
CA GLY A 277 -31.09 -12.38 -41.77
C GLY A 277 -30.74 -11.14 -42.62
N ARG A 278 -29.43 -10.78 -42.66
CA ARG A 278 -28.77 -9.72 -43.50
C ARG A 278 -29.16 -8.26 -43.18
N VAL A 279 -28.36 -7.22 -43.44
CA VAL A 279 -27.41 -6.86 -44.54
C VAL A 279 -26.14 -6.19 -43.94
N ARG A 280 -24.91 -6.66 -44.22
CA ARG A 280 -23.84 -6.08 -45.10
C ARG A 280 -23.50 -4.58 -44.90
N ASP A 281 -22.25 -4.12 -44.89
CA ASP A 281 -20.89 -4.75 -44.77
C ASP A 281 -20.13 -4.00 -43.60
N GLN A 282 -18.84 -3.61 -43.51
CA GLN A 282 -17.61 -3.68 -44.33
C GLN A 282 -16.35 -3.51 -43.42
N ASP A 283 -15.13 -3.52 -44.00
CA ASP A 283 -13.80 -3.51 -43.36
C ASP A 283 -13.47 -2.37 -42.37
N ASN A 284 -12.88 -2.70 -41.22
CA ASN A 284 -11.48 -2.30 -40.88
C ASN A 284 -10.93 -2.93 -39.56
N GLN A 285 -9.60 -3.17 -39.55
CA GLN A 285 -8.68 -3.17 -38.39
C GLN A 285 -8.85 -4.16 -37.21
N ASP A 286 -7.77 -4.29 -36.43
CA ASP A 286 -7.57 -5.24 -35.33
C ASP A 286 -8.52 -5.07 -34.14
N PRO A 287 -8.92 -6.20 -33.51
CA PRO A 287 -9.24 -6.24 -32.09
C PRO A 287 -8.27 -7.18 -31.34
N ARG A 288 -7.51 -6.62 -30.38
CA ARG A 288 -6.95 -7.42 -29.28
C ARG A 288 -8.10 -7.96 -28.43
N PRO A 289 -8.15 -9.27 -28.10
CA PRO A 289 -9.02 -9.75 -27.05
C PRO A 289 -8.33 -9.55 -25.68
N ASP A 290 -8.60 -8.42 -25.02
CA ASP A 290 -8.43 -8.32 -23.57
C ASP A 290 -9.50 -9.18 -22.89
N GLN A 291 -9.16 -10.45 -22.61
CA GLN A 291 -9.49 -11.16 -21.38
C GLN A 291 -9.02 -12.62 -21.40
N ASP A 292 -8.14 -12.95 -20.46
CA ASP A 292 -8.33 -14.13 -19.63
C ASP A 292 -7.73 -13.84 -18.25
N LEU A 293 -8.60 -13.49 -17.29
CA LEU A 293 -8.23 -13.52 -15.88
C LEU A 293 -7.86 -14.96 -15.52
N LEU A 294 -6.76 -15.18 -14.78
CA LEU A 294 -6.49 -16.49 -14.17
C LEU A 294 -7.58 -16.76 -13.13
N ASN A 295 -8.68 -17.36 -13.57
CA ASN A 295 -9.80 -17.70 -12.69
C ASN A 295 -9.30 -18.69 -11.64
N PRO A 296 -9.21 -18.33 -10.34
CA PRO A 296 -8.53 -19.16 -9.33
C PRO A 296 -9.12 -20.56 -9.22
N SER A 297 -10.42 -20.68 -9.52
CA SER A 297 -11.17 -21.94 -9.60
C SER A 297 -10.60 -22.95 -10.60
N VAL A 298 -9.99 -22.48 -11.69
CA VAL A 298 -9.37 -23.33 -12.74
C VAL A 298 -7.97 -23.75 -12.29
N LEU A 299 -7.17 -22.83 -11.75
CA LEU A 299 -5.83 -23.14 -11.24
C LEU A 299 -5.88 -24.18 -10.10
N ALA A 300 -6.86 -24.06 -9.20
CA ALA A 300 -7.10 -25.01 -8.12
C ALA A 300 -7.59 -26.41 -8.57
N GLN A 301 -7.98 -26.58 -9.84
CA GLN A 301 -8.40 -27.86 -10.43
C GLN A 301 -7.34 -28.50 -11.34
N ALA A 302 -6.35 -27.72 -11.79
CA ALA A 302 -5.23 -28.20 -12.59
C ALA A 302 -4.21 -28.99 -11.74
N SER A 303 -3.42 -29.89 -12.34
CA SER A 303 -2.42 -30.65 -11.58
C SER A 303 -1.19 -29.77 -11.25
N PRO A 304 -0.38 -30.11 -10.22
CA PRO A 304 0.76 -29.29 -9.81
C PRO A 304 1.74 -28.86 -10.93
N PRO A 305 2.13 -29.70 -11.91
CA PRO A 305 2.94 -29.23 -13.05
C PRO A 305 2.16 -28.29 -13.98
N ASP A 306 0.89 -28.56 -14.27
CA ASP A 306 0.05 -27.73 -15.15
C ASP A 306 -0.11 -26.31 -14.56
N GLN A 307 -0.31 -26.22 -13.23
CA GLN A 307 -0.36 -24.94 -12.51
C GLN A 307 0.90 -24.10 -12.74
N LYS A 308 2.09 -24.73 -12.68
CA LYS A 308 3.36 -24.04 -12.91
C LYS A 308 3.55 -23.64 -14.38
N GLN A 309 3.05 -24.42 -15.34
CA GLN A 309 3.03 -23.99 -16.74
C GLN A 309 2.13 -22.75 -16.91
N MET A 310 0.90 -22.77 -16.40
CA MET A 310 -0.06 -21.65 -16.50
C MET A 310 0.46 -20.36 -15.84
N LEU A 311 1.18 -20.47 -14.71
CA LEU A 311 1.87 -19.34 -14.09
C LEU A 311 3.04 -18.83 -14.96
N GLY A 312 3.82 -19.74 -15.54
CA GLY A 312 4.95 -19.42 -16.42
C GLY A 312 4.54 -18.63 -17.67
N GLU A 313 3.43 -19.02 -18.31
CA GLU A 313 2.84 -18.35 -19.47
C GLU A 313 2.39 -16.91 -19.16
N ARG A 314 2.15 -16.55 -17.88
CA ARG A 314 1.80 -15.19 -17.44
C ARG A 314 2.98 -14.40 -16.89
N LEU A 315 3.94 -15.04 -16.24
CA LEU A 315 5.16 -14.41 -15.73
C LEU A 315 6.12 -14.04 -16.88
N PHE A 316 6.33 -14.93 -17.85
CA PHE A 316 7.30 -14.71 -18.92
C PHE A 316 7.09 -13.40 -19.72
N PRO A 317 5.87 -13.06 -20.19
CA PRO A 317 5.66 -11.81 -20.94
C PRO A 317 5.86 -10.55 -20.10
N LEU A 318 5.69 -10.61 -18.78
CA LEU A 318 5.93 -9.50 -17.86
C LEU A 318 7.44 -9.29 -17.64
N ILE A 319 8.19 -10.38 -17.45
CA ILE A 319 9.65 -10.36 -17.25
C ILE A 319 10.39 -10.01 -18.56
N GLN A 320 9.86 -10.45 -19.71
CA GLN A 320 10.45 -10.13 -21.02
C GLN A 320 10.39 -8.63 -21.36
N GLN A 321 9.44 -7.88 -20.78
CA GLN A 321 9.38 -6.42 -20.92
C GLN A 321 10.50 -5.69 -20.18
N THR A 322 11.10 -6.27 -19.14
CA THR A 322 12.17 -5.64 -18.34
C THR A 322 13.56 -6.24 -18.58
N HIS A 323 13.66 -7.56 -18.78
CA HIS A 323 14.94 -8.26 -18.98
C HIS A 323 14.86 -9.29 -20.13
N PRO A 324 14.73 -8.86 -21.40
CA PRO A 324 14.48 -9.76 -22.53
C PRO A 324 15.53 -10.88 -22.66
N ASP A 325 16.81 -10.59 -22.46
CA ASP A 325 17.92 -11.55 -22.62
C ASP A 325 17.98 -12.63 -21.54
N LEU A 326 17.36 -12.39 -20.38
CA LEU A 326 17.38 -13.28 -19.22
C LEU A 326 16.00 -13.86 -18.87
N ALA A 327 14.93 -13.41 -19.53
CA ALA A 327 13.54 -13.72 -19.17
C ALA A 327 13.25 -15.21 -19.00
N GLY A 328 13.78 -16.08 -19.88
CA GLY A 328 13.61 -17.53 -19.77
C GLY A 328 14.28 -18.13 -18.52
N LYS A 329 15.47 -17.66 -18.14
CA LYS A 329 16.18 -18.11 -16.93
C LYS A 329 15.51 -17.58 -15.66
N ILE A 330 15.12 -16.31 -15.65
CA ILE A 330 14.43 -15.68 -14.52
C ILE A 330 13.08 -16.38 -14.30
N THR A 331 12.27 -16.58 -15.36
CA THR A 331 10.98 -17.29 -15.25
C THR A 331 11.19 -18.72 -14.77
N GLY A 332 12.20 -19.44 -15.28
CA GLY A 332 12.53 -20.79 -14.81
C GLY A 332 12.82 -20.86 -13.32
N MET A 333 13.68 -19.97 -12.80
CA MET A 333 14.01 -19.90 -11.38
C MET A 333 12.82 -19.45 -10.50
N LEU A 334 12.01 -18.49 -10.98
CA LEU A 334 10.81 -18.08 -10.25
C LEU A 334 9.78 -19.22 -10.19
N LEU A 335 9.65 -20.05 -11.22
CA LEU A 335 8.79 -21.24 -11.19
C LEU A 335 9.27 -22.35 -10.25
N GLU A 336 10.41 -22.21 -9.56
CA GLU A 336 10.78 -23.10 -8.45
C GLU A 336 10.07 -22.73 -7.13
N ILE A 337 9.65 -21.46 -6.98
CA ILE A 337 8.88 -20.92 -5.83
C ILE A 337 7.49 -21.59 -5.75
N ASP A 338 6.81 -21.50 -4.59
CA ASP A 338 5.45 -22.02 -4.44
C ASP A 338 4.39 -21.19 -5.20
N ASN A 339 3.26 -21.85 -5.49
CA ASN A 339 2.22 -21.27 -6.34
C ASN A 339 1.42 -20.13 -5.66
N ALA A 340 1.51 -19.96 -4.34
CA ALA A 340 0.83 -18.88 -3.61
C ALA A 340 1.67 -17.59 -3.60
N GLU A 341 2.98 -17.67 -3.34
CA GLU A 341 3.89 -16.51 -3.53
C GLU A 341 3.87 -16.05 -5.00
N LEU A 342 3.88 -16.98 -5.97
CA LEU A 342 3.78 -16.64 -7.39
C LEU A 342 2.44 -16.00 -7.80
N LEU A 343 1.33 -16.37 -7.17
CA LEU A 343 0.04 -15.69 -7.39
C LEU A 343 0.04 -14.27 -6.80
N HIS A 344 0.58 -14.09 -5.59
CA HIS A 344 0.75 -12.78 -4.97
C HIS A 344 1.67 -11.87 -5.82
N MET A 345 2.73 -12.41 -6.42
CA MET A 345 3.58 -11.67 -7.36
C MET A 345 2.86 -11.28 -8.66
N LEU A 346 1.91 -12.08 -9.14
CA LEU A 346 1.08 -11.72 -10.30
C LEU A 346 0.01 -10.65 -9.98
N GLU A 347 -0.44 -10.56 -8.72
CA GLU A 347 -1.33 -9.51 -8.23
C GLU A 347 -0.58 -8.19 -7.99
N PHE A 348 0.62 -8.26 -7.39
CA PHE A 348 1.43 -7.09 -7.01
C PHE A 348 2.71 -6.95 -7.84
N ARG A 349 2.67 -6.08 -8.85
CA ARG A 349 3.82 -5.77 -9.75
C ARG A 349 5.11 -5.39 -9.02
N GLU A 350 5.01 -4.75 -7.86
CA GLU A 350 6.16 -4.36 -7.04
C GLU A 350 6.87 -5.57 -6.41
N ALA A 351 6.10 -6.56 -5.95
CA ALA A 351 6.63 -7.83 -5.45
C ALA A 351 7.31 -8.64 -6.57
N LEU A 352 6.71 -8.66 -7.77
CA LEU A 352 7.35 -9.26 -8.95
C LEU A 352 8.67 -8.58 -9.30
N ALA A 353 8.72 -7.24 -9.34
CA ALA A 353 9.92 -6.49 -9.66
C ALA A 353 11.06 -6.73 -8.64
N ALA A 354 10.74 -6.73 -7.34
CA ALA A 354 11.71 -6.99 -6.28
C ALA A 354 12.32 -8.41 -6.39
N LYS A 355 11.47 -9.44 -6.60
CA LYS A 355 11.93 -10.82 -6.75
C LYS A 355 12.72 -11.06 -8.04
N VAL A 356 12.36 -10.36 -9.11
CA VAL A 356 13.10 -10.39 -10.39
C VAL A 356 14.52 -9.83 -10.22
N GLU A 357 14.71 -8.69 -9.54
CA GLU A 357 16.07 -8.17 -9.29
C GLU A 357 16.90 -9.06 -8.35
N GLU A 358 16.28 -9.73 -7.37
CA GLU A 358 16.96 -10.76 -6.55
C GLU A 358 17.54 -11.88 -7.43
N VAL A 359 16.71 -12.46 -8.31
CA VAL A 359 17.13 -13.52 -9.25
C VAL A 359 18.15 -13.01 -10.27
N VAL A 360 17.99 -11.79 -10.79
CA VAL A 360 18.95 -11.15 -11.71
C VAL A 360 20.32 -10.95 -11.03
N SER A 361 20.35 -10.56 -9.74
CA SER A 361 21.57 -10.43 -8.96
C SER A 361 22.30 -11.78 -8.81
N VAL A 362 21.57 -12.85 -8.48
CA VAL A 362 22.12 -14.22 -8.39
C VAL A 362 22.66 -14.69 -9.74
N LEU A 363 21.93 -14.46 -10.85
CA LEU A 363 22.37 -14.82 -12.20
C LEU A 363 23.64 -14.07 -12.62
N LYS A 364 23.74 -12.76 -12.34
CA LYS A 364 24.95 -11.96 -12.58
C LYS A 364 26.14 -12.49 -11.75
N ALA A 365 25.91 -12.83 -10.48
CA ALA A 365 26.94 -13.38 -9.59
C ALA A 365 27.45 -14.77 -10.03
N HIS A 366 26.59 -15.59 -10.65
CA HIS A 366 26.98 -16.89 -11.23
C HIS A 366 27.84 -16.71 -12.48
N GLN A 367 27.40 -15.88 -13.43
CA GLN A 367 28.13 -15.60 -14.67
C GLN A 367 29.52 -15.01 -14.40
N ALA A 368 29.66 -14.15 -13.37
CA ALA A 368 30.92 -13.56 -12.92
C ALA A 368 31.87 -14.54 -12.18
N ARG A 369 31.44 -15.78 -11.94
CA ARG A 369 32.27 -16.90 -11.45
C ARG A 369 32.67 -17.84 -12.59
N GLU A 370 31.72 -18.18 -13.47
CA GLU A 370 31.98 -19.01 -14.66
C GLU A 370 33.04 -18.37 -15.57
N SER A 371 32.92 -17.06 -15.83
CA SER A 371 33.91 -16.24 -16.57
C SER A 371 35.24 -15.99 -15.84
N LYS A 372 35.51 -16.71 -14.74
CA LYS A 372 36.81 -16.77 -14.04
C LYS A 372 37.34 -18.20 -13.93
N GLN A 373 36.69 -19.18 -14.56
CA GLN A 373 37.09 -20.59 -14.61
C GLN A 373 37.36 -21.07 -16.05
N HIS A 374 37.41 -20.15 -17.01
CA HIS A 374 37.94 -20.28 -18.37
C HIS A 374 38.90 -19.10 -18.63
#